data_AF-A0A924UVF9-F1
#
_entry.id   AF-A0A924UVF9-F1
#
_cell.length_a   1.000
_cell.length_b   1.000
_cell.length_c   1.000
_cell.angle_alpha   90.00
_cell.angle_beta   90.00
_cell.angle_gamma   90.00
#
_symmetry.space_group_name_H-M   'P 1'
#
loop_
_entity.id
_entity.type
_entity.pdbx_description
1 polymer ?
#
loop_
_entity_poly.entity_id
_entity_poly.type
_entity_poly.pdbx_seq_one_letter_code
_entity_poly.pdbx_strand_id
1 'polypeptide(L)'
;HKIDFKQGSISQALNKLMEDVNGKKEQNLIDTLAIRSMSKAKYSTDNIGHYGLAFEYYSHFTSPIRRYPDVMVHRLLQHYLDGGKSVDEETYETKCLHSSTMEGLATNAERDSIKYMQVKYMQDHQDEEFLGVISGVTEWGIYVEIIENKCEGMCRIRDIKDDYYTFDEKQYALTGATSGKLLQLGDEIYVKVKNADLVKKQLDFNFLRRIEEPLK
;
A
#
# COMPACT_ATOMS: atom_id res chain seq x y z
N HIS A 1 20.93 -12.36 13.56
CA HIS A 1 21.56 -12.60 12.24
C HIS A 1 22.15 -11.29 11.73
N LYS A 2 23.44 -11.27 11.36
CA LYS A 2 24.07 -10.12 10.69
C LYS A 2 23.72 -10.19 9.21
N ILE A 3 22.99 -9.21 8.70
CA ILE A 3 22.66 -9.10 7.27
C ILE A 3 23.73 -8.21 6.64
N ASP A 4 24.38 -8.70 5.59
CA ASP A 4 25.42 -8.00 4.83
C ASP A 4 24.76 -7.20 3.70
N PHE A 5 25.11 -5.91 3.56
CA PHE A 5 24.37 -4.90 2.76
C PHE A 5 25.04 -4.60 1.42
N LYS A 6 25.28 -5.60 0.57
CA LYS A 6 25.61 -5.37 -0.85
C LYS A 6 24.31 -5.36 -1.68
N GLN A 7 24.20 -4.51 -2.71
CA GLN A 7 22.95 -4.35 -3.49
C GLN A 7 22.39 -5.67 -4.06
N GLY A 8 23.23 -6.65 -4.40
CA GLY A 8 22.78 -7.99 -4.81
C GLY A 8 22.36 -8.92 -3.65
N SER A 9 22.86 -8.72 -2.42
CA SER A 9 22.51 -9.54 -1.26
C SER A 9 21.18 -9.14 -0.64
N ILE A 10 20.73 -7.89 -0.82
CA ILE A 10 19.47 -7.40 -0.25
C ILE A 10 18.26 -8.01 -0.96
N SER A 11 18.22 -8.01 -2.30
CA SER A 11 17.11 -8.63 -3.05
C SER A 11 17.00 -10.12 -2.77
N GLN A 12 18.13 -10.82 -2.71
CA GLN A 12 18.18 -12.25 -2.39
C GLN A 12 17.73 -12.52 -0.95
N ALA A 13 18.14 -11.69 0.01
CA ALA A 13 17.69 -11.81 1.39
C ALA A 13 16.20 -11.52 1.54
N LEU A 14 15.67 -10.53 0.82
CA LEU A 14 14.24 -10.20 0.83
C LEU A 14 13.41 -11.31 0.17
N ASN A 15 13.83 -11.83 -0.98
CA ASN A 15 13.16 -12.95 -1.63
C ASN A 15 13.17 -14.20 -0.75
N LYS A 16 14.30 -14.49 -0.09
CA LYS A 16 14.39 -15.59 0.87
C LYS A 16 13.46 -15.38 2.06
N LEU A 17 13.38 -14.16 2.59
CA LEU A 17 12.43 -13.80 3.64
C LEU A 17 10.99 -14.09 3.18
N MET A 18 10.62 -13.71 1.95
CA MET A 18 9.30 -13.97 1.37
C MET A 18 9.02 -15.46 1.22
N GLU A 19 9.99 -16.25 0.77
CA GLU A 19 9.87 -17.72 0.71
C GLU A 19 9.68 -18.32 2.10
N ASP A 20 10.45 -17.86 3.10
CA ASP A 20 10.40 -18.36 4.48
C ASP A 20 9.08 -18.06 5.19
N VAL A 21 8.40 -16.96 4.83
CA VAL A 21 7.10 -16.58 5.44
C VAL A 21 5.89 -17.09 4.65
N ASN A 22 6.08 -17.66 3.47
CA ASN A 22 4.99 -18.13 2.63
C ASN A 22 4.11 -19.18 3.35
N GLY A 23 2.80 -18.96 3.38
CA GLY A 23 1.81 -19.79 4.07
C GLY A 23 1.77 -19.63 5.59
N LYS A 24 2.55 -18.71 6.18
CA LYS A 24 2.52 -18.42 7.62
C LYS A 24 1.60 -17.24 7.94
N LYS A 25 1.21 -17.12 9.21
CA LYS A 25 0.34 -16.02 9.69
C LYS A 25 0.96 -14.64 9.42
N GLU A 26 2.29 -14.55 9.44
CA GLU A 26 3.04 -13.31 9.32
C GLU A 26 3.28 -12.88 7.86
N GLN A 27 2.90 -13.69 6.86
CA GLN A 27 3.17 -13.40 5.45
C GLN A 27 2.63 -12.03 5.02
N ASN A 28 1.34 -11.78 5.25
CA ASN A 28 0.68 -10.53 4.84
C ASN A 28 1.33 -9.29 5.46
N LEU A 29 1.79 -9.41 6.71
CA LEU A 29 2.51 -8.35 7.42
C LEU A 29 3.85 -8.07 6.74
N ILE A 30 4.65 -9.10 6.51
CA ILE A 30 5.98 -8.98 5.91
C ILE A 30 5.88 -8.44 4.47
N ASP A 31 4.95 -8.97 3.67
CA ASP A 31 4.69 -8.52 2.29
C ASP A 31 4.35 -7.03 2.25
N THR A 32 3.44 -6.59 3.12
CA THR A 32 3.01 -5.19 3.20
C THR A 32 4.17 -4.27 3.59
N LEU A 33 4.97 -4.66 4.60
CA LEU A 33 6.11 -3.86 5.06
C LEU A 33 7.21 -3.78 4.00
N ALA A 34 7.50 -4.90 3.32
CA ALA A 34 8.49 -4.93 2.26
C ALA A 34 8.09 -4.01 1.11
N ILE A 35 6.84 -4.07 0.63
CA ILE A 35 6.34 -3.19 -0.43
C ILE A 35 6.42 -1.72 0.01
N ARG A 36 6.02 -1.40 1.25
CA ARG A 36 6.07 -0.03 1.78
C ARG A 36 7.50 0.53 1.91
N SER A 37 8.51 -0.34 2.05
CA SER A 37 9.92 0.04 2.14
C SER A 37 10.58 0.36 0.80
N MET A 38 9.96 -0.02 -0.33
CA MET A 38 10.52 0.18 -1.65
C MET A 38 10.35 1.63 -2.13
N SER A 39 11.35 2.13 -2.87
CA SER A 39 11.25 3.41 -3.56
C SER A 39 10.21 3.36 -4.68
N LYS A 40 9.46 4.45 -4.86
CA LYS A 40 8.55 4.58 -6.01
C LYS A 40 9.35 4.63 -7.32
N ALA A 41 8.88 3.92 -8.34
CA ALA A 41 9.40 4.05 -9.70
C ALA A 41 9.13 5.46 -10.25
N LYS A 42 9.99 5.92 -11.15
CA LYS A 42 9.88 7.20 -11.85
C LYS A 42 10.39 7.07 -13.28
N TYR A 43 9.89 7.89 -14.18
CA TYR A 43 10.52 8.10 -15.49
C TYR A 43 11.74 9.00 -15.31
N SER A 44 12.85 8.66 -15.98
CA SER A 44 14.05 9.48 -16.07
C SER A 44 14.86 9.11 -17.31
N THR A 45 15.69 10.01 -17.79
CA THR A 45 16.73 9.71 -18.80
C THR A 45 17.91 8.98 -18.19
N ASP A 46 18.15 9.14 -16.88
CA ASP A 46 19.17 8.42 -16.13
C ASP A 46 18.70 7.00 -15.80
N ASN A 47 19.37 6.01 -16.38
CA ASN A 47 19.03 4.60 -16.16
C ASN A 47 19.75 4.05 -14.93
N ILE A 48 19.00 3.91 -13.84
CA ILE A 48 19.44 3.26 -12.59
C ILE A 48 19.02 1.78 -12.51
N GLY A 49 18.47 1.22 -13.58
CA GLY A 49 17.84 -0.10 -13.60
C GLY A 49 16.46 -0.13 -12.94
N HIS A 50 15.81 -1.30 -12.97
CA HIS A 50 14.49 -1.51 -12.38
C HIS A 50 14.53 -2.62 -11.32
N TYR A 51 14.79 -2.22 -10.07
CA TYR A 51 14.97 -3.12 -8.92
C TYR A 51 13.85 -4.19 -8.81
N GLY A 52 12.59 -3.75 -8.83
CA GLY A 52 11.43 -4.65 -8.66
C GLY A 52 11.22 -5.65 -9.81
N LEU A 53 11.91 -5.48 -10.93
CA LEU A 53 11.84 -6.40 -12.08
C LEU A 53 13.19 -7.09 -12.36
N ALA A 54 14.22 -6.79 -11.56
CA ALA A 54 15.59 -7.27 -11.76
C ALA A 54 16.15 -7.05 -13.19
N PHE A 55 15.81 -5.92 -13.82
CA PHE A 55 16.36 -5.54 -15.14
C PHE A 55 17.35 -4.39 -15.03
N GLU A 56 18.47 -4.48 -15.75
CA GLU A 56 19.45 -3.40 -15.88
C GLU A 56 18.94 -2.26 -16.78
N TYR A 57 18.12 -2.57 -17.78
CA TYR A 57 17.51 -1.59 -18.70
C TYR A 57 16.02 -1.88 -18.81
N TYR A 58 15.19 -0.89 -18.52
CA TYR A 58 13.74 -1.01 -18.64
C TYR A 58 13.11 0.31 -19.04
N SER A 59 12.13 0.26 -19.93
CA SER A 59 11.31 1.42 -20.30
C SER A 59 9.92 0.98 -20.74
N HIS A 60 8.93 1.85 -20.54
CA HIS A 60 7.57 1.62 -21.01
C HIS A 60 7.45 1.89 -22.52
N PHE A 61 6.88 0.93 -23.25
CA PHE A 61 6.72 1.02 -24.71
C PHE A 61 5.33 0.58 -25.22
N THR A 62 4.65 -0.29 -24.50
CA THR A 62 3.50 -1.07 -25.01
C THR A 62 2.14 -0.37 -24.88
N SER A 63 2.05 0.87 -24.40
CA SER A 63 0.76 1.54 -24.15
C SER A 63 0.74 3.04 -24.48
N PRO A 64 1.11 3.46 -25.72
CA PRO A 64 1.14 4.88 -26.13
C PRO A 64 -0.22 5.59 -26.09
N ILE A 65 -1.34 4.86 -26.15
CA ILE A 65 -2.69 5.44 -26.06
C ILE A 65 -2.96 6.07 -24.68
N ARG A 66 -2.37 5.51 -23.61
CA ARG A 66 -2.71 5.86 -22.22
C ARG A 66 -1.50 6.30 -21.38
N ARG A 67 -0.30 6.38 -21.97
CA ARG A 67 0.93 6.82 -21.30
C ARG A 67 1.76 7.66 -22.27
N TYR A 68 2.01 8.92 -21.91
CA TYR A 68 2.83 9.81 -22.72
C TYR A 68 4.31 9.37 -22.84
N PRO A 69 4.95 8.76 -21.81
CA PRO A 69 6.29 8.20 -21.95
C PRO A 69 6.43 7.20 -23.10
N ASP A 70 5.47 6.30 -23.29
CA ASP A 70 5.47 5.37 -24.42
C ASP A 70 5.42 6.13 -25.76
N VAL A 71 4.66 7.23 -25.87
CA VAL A 71 4.65 8.09 -27.08
C VAL A 71 6.03 8.70 -27.34
N MET A 72 6.73 9.14 -26.28
CA MET A 72 8.10 9.63 -26.40
C MET A 72 9.04 8.56 -26.94
N VAL A 73 8.98 7.35 -26.38
CA VAL A 73 9.81 6.22 -26.82
C VAL A 73 9.51 5.84 -28.28
N HIS A 74 8.24 5.76 -28.68
CA HIS A 74 7.86 5.47 -30.08
C HIS A 74 8.43 6.52 -31.05
N ARG A 75 8.36 7.80 -30.71
CA ARG A 75 8.92 8.89 -31.54
C ARG A 75 10.45 8.84 -31.61
N LEU A 76 11.11 8.59 -30.48
CA LEU A 76 12.56 8.45 -30.42
C LEU A 76 13.05 7.26 -31.23
N LEU A 77 12.38 6.11 -31.09
CA LEU A 77 12.69 4.91 -31.85
C LEU A 77 12.60 5.18 -33.35
N GLN A 78 11.50 5.78 -33.82
CA GLN A 78 11.34 6.13 -35.23
C GLN A 78 12.44 7.11 -35.70
N HIS A 79 12.70 8.17 -34.93
CA HIS A 79 13.74 9.16 -35.24
C HIS A 79 15.13 8.51 -35.41
N TYR A 80 15.47 7.54 -34.56
CA TYR A 80 16.75 6.82 -34.67
C TYR A 80 16.77 5.82 -35.83
N LEU A 81 15.65 5.17 -36.15
CA LEU A 81 15.53 4.31 -37.34
C LEU A 81 15.70 5.11 -38.63
N ASP A 82 15.28 6.37 -38.65
CA ASP A 82 15.45 7.29 -39.78
C ASP A 82 16.86 7.92 -39.85
N GLY A 83 17.79 7.51 -38.98
CA GLY A 83 19.17 8.03 -38.95
C GLY A 83 19.34 9.37 -38.25
N GLY A 84 18.36 9.79 -37.45
CA GLY A 84 18.43 11.00 -36.64
C GLY A 84 19.54 10.94 -35.57
N LYS A 85 20.09 12.11 -35.22
CA LYS A 85 21.10 12.24 -34.15
C LYS A 85 20.47 12.13 -32.76
N SER A 86 21.29 11.88 -31.74
CA SER A 86 20.88 11.95 -30.34
C SER A 86 20.18 13.28 -30.03
N VAL A 87 19.05 13.17 -29.36
CA VAL A 87 18.25 14.30 -28.90
C VAL A 87 18.85 14.92 -27.64
N ASP A 88 18.42 16.14 -27.32
CA ASP A 88 18.79 16.80 -26.07
C ASP A 88 18.19 16.07 -24.85
N GLU A 89 19.05 15.65 -23.92
CA GLU A 89 18.67 14.86 -22.76
C GLU A 89 17.85 15.67 -21.75
N GLU A 90 18.23 16.91 -21.49
CA GLU A 90 17.58 17.79 -20.50
C GLU A 90 16.11 18.05 -20.86
N THR A 91 15.83 18.22 -22.17
CA THR A 91 14.48 18.33 -22.69
C THR A 91 13.62 17.09 -22.38
N TYR A 92 14.19 15.88 -22.46
CA TYR A 92 13.46 14.65 -22.16
C TYR A 92 13.35 14.37 -20.67
N GLU A 93 14.36 14.70 -19.87
CA GLU A 93 14.29 14.60 -18.41
C GLU A 93 13.17 15.48 -17.85
N THR A 94 13.01 16.70 -18.37
CA THR A 94 11.88 17.58 -18.01
C THR A 94 10.52 16.93 -18.29
N LYS A 95 10.38 16.22 -19.43
CA LYS A 95 9.15 15.50 -19.78
C LYS A 95 8.94 14.24 -18.93
N CYS A 96 10.01 13.54 -18.57
CA CYS A 96 10.01 12.40 -17.66
C CYS A 96 9.53 12.82 -16.26
N LEU A 97 10.05 13.93 -15.73
CA LEU A 97 9.62 14.51 -14.45
C LEU A 97 8.14 14.89 -14.48
N HIS A 98 7.69 15.54 -15.55
CA HIS A 98 6.28 15.88 -15.73
C HIS A 98 5.38 14.63 -15.74
N SER A 99 5.77 13.61 -16.52
CA SER A 99 5.01 12.36 -16.62
C SER A 99 4.93 11.62 -15.29
N SER A 100 6.03 11.57 -14.53
CA SER A 100 6.07 10.98 -13.19
C SER A 100 5.17 11.73 -12.20
N THR A 101 5.14 13.07 -12.29
CA THR A 101 4.27 13.91 -11.47
C THR A 101 2.80 13.65 -11.80
N MET A 102 2.45 13.56 -13.08
CA MET A 102 1.07 13.28 -13.53
C MET A 102 0.62 11.87 -13.15
N GLU A 103 1.51 10.88 -13.20
CA GLU A 103 1.23 9.52 -12.70
C GLU A 103 0.91 9.52 -11.20
N GLY A 104 1.69 10.27 -10.41
CA GLY A 104 1.42 10.46 -8.98
C GLY A 104 0.07 11.15 -8.73
N LEU A 105 -0.26 12.19 -9.50
CA LEU A 105 -1.54 12.88 -9.40
C LEU A 105 -2.72 11.97 -9.75
N ALA A 106 -2.62 11.21 -10.84
CA ALA A 106 -3.65 10.26 -11.27
C ALA A 106 -3.88 9.17 -10.21
N THR A 107 -2.80 8.62 -9.66
CA THR A 107 -2.87 7.62 -8.58
C THR A 107 -3.58 8.17 -7.33
N ASN A 108 -3.30 9.42 -6.96
CA ASN A 108 -3.96 10.05 -5.81
C ASN A 108 -5.46 10.28 -6.08
N ALA A 109 -5.81 10.75 -7.28
CA ALA A 109 -7.20 10.94 -7.68
C ALA A 109 -8.00 9.63 -7.71
N GLU A 110 -7.39 8.55 -8.21
CA GLU A 110 -7.97 7.20 -8.20
C GLU A 110 -8.23 6.71 -6.78
N ARG A 111 -7.24 6.83 -5.88
CA ARG A 111 -7.41 6.48 -4.45
C ARG A 111 -8.55 7.24 -3.80
N ASP A 112 -8.64 8.54 -4.07
CA ASP A 112 -9.72 9.39 -3.57
C ASP A 112 -11.10 8.98 -4.10
N SER A 113 -11.17 8.58 -5.37
CA SER A 113 -12.41 8.08 -5.99
C SER A 113 -12.84 6.74 -5.40
N ILE A 114 -11.89 5.81 -5.22
CA ILE A 114 -12.13 4.51 -4.57
C ILE A 114 -12.64 4.72 -3.14
N LYS A 115 -11.97 5.54 -2.34
CA LYS A 115 -12.40 5.84 -0.95
C LYS A 115 -13.80 6.41 -0.90
N TYR A 116 -14.11 7.35 -1.80
CA TYR A 116 -15.45 7.91 -1.89
C TYR A 116 -16.50 6.81 -2.17
N MET A 117 -16.23 5.93 -3.13
CA MET A 117 -17.15 4.85 -3.48
C MET A 117 -17.27 3.78 -2.39
N GLN A 118 -16.17 3.46 -1.68
CA GLN A 118 -16.20 2.57 -0.53
C GLN A 118 -17.08 3.13 0.59
N VAL A 119 -16.90 4.41 0.96
CA VAL A 119 -17.74 5.05 1.99
C VAL A 119 -19.20 5.08 1.56
N LYS A 120 -19.48 5.44 0.29
CA LYS A 120 -20.84 5.43 -0.25
C LYS A 120 -21.48 4.03 -0.18
N TYR A 121 -20.73 3.00 -0.54
CA TYR A 121 -21.19 1.61 -0.45
C TYR A 121 -21.53 1.22 1.00
N MET A 122 -20.66 1.56 1.95
CA MET A 122 -20.85 1.19 3.36
C MET A 122 -21.98 1.97 4.07
N GLN A 123 -22.51 3.05 3.49
CA GLN A 123 -23.67 3.75 4.04
C GLN A 123 -24.91 2.86 4.12
N ASP A 124 -25.06 1.92 3.20
CA ASP A 124 -26.20 1.00 3.13
C ASP A 124 -25.98 -0.30 3.91
N HIS A 125 -24.79 -0.49 4.51
CA HIS A 125 -24.37 -1.74 5.18
C HIS A 125 -24.05 -1.50 6.67
N GLN A 126 -24.72 -0.54 7.29
CA GLN A 126 -24.38 -0.11 8.65
C GLN A 126 -24.67 -1.16 9.72
N ASP A 127 -25.64 -2.05 9.46
CA ASP A 127 -26.12 -3.01 10.44
C ASP A 127 -25.35 -4.35 10.46
N GLU A 128 -24.46 -4.54 9.50
CA GLU A 128 -23.73 -5.79 9.27
C GLU A 128 -22.42 -5.86 10.07
N GLU A 129 -22.01 -7.08 10.44
CA GLU A 129 -20.71 -7.37 11.02
C GLU A 129 -19.78 -7.89 9.92
N PHE A 130 -18.59 -7.29 9.81
CA PHE A 130 -17.60 -7.65 8.81
C PHE A 130 -16.37 -8.24 9.47
N LEU A 131 -15.85 -9.30 8.85
CA LEU A 131 -14.50 -9.76 9.14
C LEU A 131 -13.49 -8.87 8.39
N GLY A 132 -12.56 -8.30 9.12
CA GLY A 132 -11.51 -7.44 8.59
C GLY A 132 -10.13 -7.80 9.14
N VAL A 133 -9.11 -7.32 8.44
CA VAL A 133 -7.70 -7.47 8.82
C VAL A 133 -7.16 -6.09 9.19
N ILE A 134 -6.39 -6.01 10.28
CA ILE A 134 -5.71 -4.77 10.66
C ILE A 134 -4.65 -4.42 9.59
N SER A 135 -4.87 -3.33 8.85
CA SER A 135 -4.02 -2.84 7.75
C SER A 135 -2.99 -1.79 8.20
N GLY A 136 -3.19 -1.23 9.39
CA GLY A 136 -2.35 -0.19 9.96
C GLY A 136 -2.61 0.03 11.45
N VAL A 137 -1.58 0.43 12.18
CA VAL A 137 -1.65 0.73 13.61
C VAL A 137 -1.03 2.10 13.84
N THR A 138 -1.70 2.93 14.62
CA THR A 138 -1.25 4.27 15.00
C THR A 138 -1.57 4.56 16.46
N GLU A 139 -1.04 5.64 17.02
CA GLU A 139 -1.40 6.13 18.35
C GLU A 139 -2.90 6.46 18.52
N TRP A 140 -3.61 6.71 17.41
CA TRP A 140 -5.03 7.09 17.41
C TRP A 140 -5.97 5.88 17.35
N GLY A 141 -5.47 4.71 16.92
CA GLY A 141 -6.29 3.52 16.68
C GLY A 141 -5.71 2.62 15.60
N ILE A 142 -6.55 1.70 15.13
CA ILE A 142 -6.22 0.72 14.10
C ILE A 142 -7.04 0.98 12.83
N TYR A 143 -6.39 0.83 11.69
CA TYR A 143 -7.04 0.75 10.39
C TYR A 143 -7.36 -0.70 10.08
N VAL A 144 -8.56 -0.94 9.55
CA VAL A 144 -9.10 -2.27 9.29
C VAL A 144 -9.60 -2.29 7.85
N GLU A 145 -9.10 -3.25 7.06
CA GLU A 145 -9.60 -3.56 5.72
C GLU A 145 -10.55 -4.75 5.81
N ILE A 146 -11.79 -4.58 5.37
CA ILE A 146 -12.78 -5.67 5.30
C ILE A 146 -12.36 -6.68 4.23
N ILE A 147 -12.38 -7.97 4.56
CA ILE A 147 -11.89 -9.04 3.67
C ILE A 147 -12.74 -9.14 2.39
N GLU A 148 -14.06 -9.14 2.53
CA GLU A 148 -15.00 -9.42 1.43
C GLU A 148 -15.09 -8.30 0.39
N ASN A 149 -15.06 -7.03 0.82
CA ASN A 149 -15.36 -5.88 -0.03
C ASN A 149 -14.22 -4.86 -0.10
N LYS A 150 -13.12 -5.09 0.65
CA LYS A 150 -11.91 -4.26 0.65
C LYS A 150 -12.10 -2.83 1.13
N CYS A 151 -13.24 -2.50 1.75
CA CYS A 151 -13.45 -1.20 2.37
C CYS A 151 -12.54 -1.05 3.58
N GLU A 152 -11.88 0.10 3.69
CA GLU A 152 -10.97 0.41 4.78
C GLU A 152 -11.57 1.50 5.68
N GLY A 153 -11.45 1.31 6.99
CA GLY A 153 -11.92 2.25 8.00
C GLY A 153 -11.11 2.19 9.28
N MET A 154 -11.34 3.13 10.19
CA MET A 154 -10.58 3.26 11.44
C MET A 154 -11.42 2.88 12.65
N CYS A 155 -10.91 1.98 13.50
CA CYS A 155 -11.36 1.82 14.87
C CYS A 155 -10.51 2.74 15.77
N ARG A 156 -11.12 3.75 16.38
CA ARG A 156 -10.41 4.64 17.31
C ARG A 156 -10.07 3.89 18.59
N ILE A 157 -8.88 4.13 19.13
CA ILE A 157 -8.40 3.47 20.35
C ILE A 157 -9.37 3.63 21.54
N ARG A 158 -10.04 4.79 21.65
CA ARG A 158 -11.00 5.10 22.71
C ARG A 158 -12.32 4.33 22.60
N ASP A 159 -12.63 3.82 21.41
CA ASP A 159 -13.85 3.06 21.15
C ASP A 159 -13.67 1.55 21.39
N ILE A 160 -12.41 1.11 21.59
CA ILE A 160 -12.06 -0.26 21.93
C ILE A 160 -12.17 -0.40 23.46
N LYS A 161 -13.26 -1.02 23.93
CA LYS A 161 -13.67 -1.00 25.35
C LYS A 161 -13.25 -2.24 26.16
N ASP A 162 -12.66 -3.25 25.54
CA ASP A 162 -12.26 -4.49 26.21
C ASP A 162 -10.98 -4.33 27.04
N ASP A 163 -10.17 -3.29 26.81
CA ASP A 163 -9.02 -2.93 27.63
C ASP A 163 -8.63 -1.45 27.44
N TYR A 164 -7.66 -0.98 28.22
CA TYR A 164 -6.96 0.28 27.99
C TYR A 164 -5.73 0.02 27.12
N TYR A 165 -5.80 0.40 25.84
CA TYR A 165 -4.71 0.18 24.89
C TYR A 165 -3.75 1.36 24.83
N THR A 166 -2.45 1.06 24.67
CA THR A 166 -1.40 2.04 24.35
C THR A 166 -0.60 1.59 23.14
N PHE A 167 -0.16 2.54 22.31
CA PHE A 167 0.65 2.24 21.14
C PHE A 167 2.11 1.95 21.53
N ASP A 168 2.62 0.79 21.10
CA ASP A 168 4.02 0.40 21.19
C ASP A 168 4.68 0.56 19.82
N GLU A 169 5.53 1.58 19.69
CA GLU A 169 6.28 1.87 18.45
C GLU A 169 7.25 0.75 18.06
N LYS A 170 7.82 0.02 19.03
CA LYS A 170 8.80 -1.03 18.75
C LYS A 170 8.14 -2.28 18.20
N GLN A 171 6.95 -2.60 18.70
CA GLN A 171 6.17 -3.76 18.25
C GLN A 171 5.20 -3.42 17.12
N TYR A 172 4.98 -2.12 16.85
CA TYR A 172 4.00 -1.63 15.88
C TYR A 172 2.58 -2.17 16.17
N ALA A 173 2.21 -2.13 17.45
CA ALA A 173 0.99 -2.76 17.97
C ALA A 173 0.31 -1.86 19.01
N LEU A 174 -1.00 -2.05 19.22
CA LEU A 174 -1.68 -1.57 20.41
C LEU A 174 -1.65 -2.66 21.48
N THR A 175 -1.15 -2.31 22.66
CA THR A 175 -1.00 -3.24 23.79
C THR A 175 -1.99 -2.88 24.89
N GLY A 176 -2.83 -3.85 25.27
CA GLY A 176 -3.78 -3.71 26.38
C GLY A 176 -3.05 -3.72 27.73
N ALA A 177 -3.26 -2.69 28.54
CA ALA A 177 -2.57 -2.50 29.81
C ALA A 177 -2.94 -3.56 30.86
N THR A 178 -4.17 -4.08 30.83
CA THR A 178 -4.66 -5.05 31.82
C THR A 178 -4.48 -6.49 31.34
N SER A 179 -4.87 -6.75 30.10
CA SER A 179 -4.91 -8.08 29.51
C SER A 179 -3.59 -8.50 28.86
N GLY A 180 -2.72 -7.55 28.52
CA GLY A 180 -1.52 -7.79 27.71
C GLY A 180 -1.83 -8.18 26.26
N LYS A 181 -3.08 -8.08 25.81
CA LYS A 181 -3.49 -8.41 24.45
C LYS A 181 -2.88 -7.42 23.46
N LEU A 182 -2.37 -7.93 22.35
CA LEU A 182 -1.76 -7.14 21.27
C LEU A 182 -2.72 -7.06 20.08
N LEU A 183 -3.03 -5.86 19.59
CA LEU A 183 -3.67 -5.64 18.29
C LEU A 183 -2.60 -5.14 17.33
N GLN A 184 -2.23 -5.96 16.36
CA GLN A 184 -1.13 -5.69 15.45
C GLN A 184 -1.54 -5.89 13.99
N LEU A 185 -0.71 -5.41 13.07
CA LEU A 185 -0.96 -5.51 11.64
C LEU A 185 -1.03 -6.99 11.21
N GLY A 186 -2.08 -7.35 10.48
CA GLY A 186 -2.38 -8.72 10.07
C GLY A 186 -3.39 -9.46 10.96
N ASP A 187 -3.70 -8.96 12.16
CA ASP A 187 -4.72 -9.60 13.01
C ASP A 187 -6.11 -9.51 12.38
N GLU A 188 -6.88 -10.61 12.48
CA GLU A 188 -8.26 -10.68 12.02
C GLU A 188 -9.25 -10.37 13.14
N ILE A 189 -10.15 -9.42 12.87
CA ILE A 189 -11.11 -8.89 13.84
C ILE A 189 -12.48 -8.67 13.20
N TYR A 190 -13.53 -8.78 14.01
CA TYR A 190 -14.87 -8.39 13.62
C TYR A 190 -15.10 -6.91 13.92
N VAL A 191 -15.62 -6.20 12.93
CA VAL A 191 -15.95 -4.79 12.99
C VAL A 191 -17.37 -4.53 12.50
N LYS A 192 -17.97 -3.44 12.96
CA LYS A 192 -19.25 -2.93 12.45
C LYS A 192 -19.11 -1.45 12.10
N VAL A 193 -19.78 -1.00 11.05
CA VAL A 193 -19.77 0.42 10.66
C VAL A 193 -20.29 1.26 11.82
N LYS A 194 -19.50 2.25 12.23
CA LYS A 194 -19.89 3.25 13.22
C LYS A 194 -20.42 4.51 12.54
N ASN A 195 -19.71 4.94 11.50
CA ASN A 195 -20.02 6.17 10.79
C ASN A 195 -19.39 6.13 9.39
N ALA A 196 -20.12 6.59 8.39
CA ALA A 196 -19.68 6.69 6.99
C ALA A 196 -19.85 8.14 6.51
N ASP A 197 -18.78 8.93 6.62
CA ASP A 197 -18.76 10.35 6.28
C ASP A 197 -18.29 10.53 4.83
N LEU A 198 -19.25 10.72 3.93
CA LEU A 198 -19.00 10.86 2.49
C LEU A 198 -18.25 12.15 2.14
N VAL A 199 -18.42 13.21 2.93
CA VAL A 199 -17.74 14.50 2.69
C VAL A 199 -16.26 14.37 3.03
N LYS A 200 -15.95 13.74 4.16
CA LYS A 200 -14.56 13.48 4.57
C LYS A 200 -13.93 12.28 3.87
N LYS A 201 -14.73 11.45 3.17
CA LYS A 201 -14.31 10.16 2.59
C LYS A 201 -13.71 9.26 3.68
N GLN A 202 -14.36 9.22 4.84
CA GLN A 202 -13.89 8.49 6.02
C GLN A 202 -14.94 7.48 6.48
N LEU A 203 -14.44 6.28 6.83
CA LEU A 203 -15.22 5.22 7.44
C LEU A 203 -14.66 4.99 8.86
N ASP A 204 -15.52 5.13 9.86
CA ASP A 204 -15.20 4.75 11.24
C ASP A 204 -15.87 3.41 11.54
N PHE A 205 -15.14 2.54 12.25
CA PHE A 205 -15.62 1.23 12.69
C PHE A 205 -15.70 1.16 14.21
N ASN A 206 -16.64 0.34 14.69
CA ASN A 206 -16.63 -0.18 16.04
C ASN A 206 -15.88 -1.53 16.04
N PHE A 207 -14.91 -1.68 16.93
CA PHE A 207 -14.32 -2.98 17.24
C PHE A 207 -15.34 -3.83 18.00
N LEU A 208 -15.56 -5.08 17.56
CA LEU A 208 -16.46 -6.01 18.23
C LEU A 208 -15.72 -7.08 19.02
N ARG A 209 -14.90 -7.88 18.33
CA ARG A 209 -14.17 -9.02 18.90
C ARG A 209 -13.06 -9.50 17.96
N ARG A 210 -12.17 -10.33 18.47
CA ARG A 210 -11.20 -11.09 17.66
C ARG A 210 -11.84 -12.39 17.15
N ILE A 211 -11.27 -12.99 16.11
CA ILE A 211 -11.71 -14.30 15.62
C ILE A 211 -11.63 -15.40 16.69
N GLU A 212 -10.65 -15.31 17.60
CA GLU A 212 -10.40 -16.33 18.63
C GLU A 212 -11.36 -16.24 19.83
N GLU A 213 -12.30 -15.27 19.84
CA GLU A 213 -13.32 -15.16 20.89
C GLU A 213 -14.69 -15.63 20.37
N PRO A 214 -15.28 -16.71 20.93
CA PRO A 214 -16.58 -17.20 20.49
C PRO A 214 -17.69 -16.16 20.75
N LEU A 215 -18.70 -16.13 19.88
CA LEU A 215 -19.94 -15.37 20.08
C LEU A 215 -20.54 -15.76 21.44
N LYS A 216 -20.69 -14.78 22.34
CA LYS A 216 -21.43 -14.94 23.60
C LYS A 216 -22.92 -14.85 23.38
#